data_AF-F0FVW9-F1
#
_entry.id   AF-F0FVW9-F1
#
_cell.length_a   1.000
_cell.length_b   1.000
_cell.length_c   1.000
_cell.angle_alpha   90.00
_cell.angle_beta   90.00
_cell.angle_gamma   90.00
#
_symmetry.space_group_name_H-M   'P 1'
#
loop_
_entity.id
_entity.type
_entity.pdbx_description
1 polymer ?
#
loop_
_entity_poly.entity_id
_entity_poly.type
_entity_poly.pdbx_seq_one_letter_code
_entity_poly.pdbx_strand_id
1 'polypeptide(L)'
;MCSAYGCPLLGTLGSGGQWWCFCHHEQPPSSNAAITLALRERFSTICRLTIALRGRDEEAIRLSRQELRGHPNGHDLAFRADADKNAYGWLLRLERFLIEHTSALGRGAPAHREPVGGVIGPTHISGYMPDTERREDANEVVA
;
A
#
# COMPACT_ATOMS: atom_id res chain seq x y z
N MET A 1 6.08 -12.53 3.96
CA MET A 1 5.36 -11.36 3.39
C MET A 1 6.30 -10.64 2.42
N CYS A 2 5.79 -9.92 1.42
CA CYS A 2 6.62 -9.05 0.56
C CYS A 2 7.20 -7.85 1.35
N SER A 3 8.44 -7.46 1.04
CA SER A 3 9.14 -6.31 1.66
C SER A 3 8.55 -4.95 1.28
N ALA A 4 7.74 -4.86 0.23
CA ALA A 4 6.92 -3.67 -0.02
C ALA A 4 5.80 -3.61 1.01
N TYR A 5 5.97 -2.77 2.05
CA TYR A 5 5.06 -2.65 3.19
C TYR A 5 3.59 -2.59 2.75
N GLY A 6 2.76 -3.48 3.32
CA GLY A 6 1.33 -3.55 3.04
C GLY A 6 0.92 -4.26 1.75
N CYS A 7 1.88 -4.81 0.98
CA CYS A 7 1.60 -5.65 -0.18
C CYS A 7 0.91 -6.96 0.24
N PRO A 8 -0.21 -7.34 -0.42
CA PRO A 8 -0.95 -8.54 -0.07
C PRO A 8 -0.26 -9.84 -0.47
N LEU A 9 0.72 -9.80 -1.39
CA LEU A 9 1.38 -10.98 -1.94
C LEU A 9 2.52 -11.50 -1.07
N LEU A 10 2.81 -12.80 -1.21
CA LEU A 10 3.98 -13.44 -0.60
C LEU A 10 5.27 -12.96 -1.28
N GLY A 11 6.32 -12.79 -0.48
CA GLY A 11 7.67 -12.63 -1.01
C GLY A 11 8.16 -13.96 -1.56
N THR A 12 8.52 -13.99 -2.83
CA THR A 12 8.91 -15.20 -3.57
C THR A 12 10.34 -15.12 -4.12
N LEU A 13 10.89 -13.92 -4.23
CA LEU A 13 12.19 -13.65 -4.84
C LEU A 13 13.07 -12.84 -3.89
N GLY A 14 14.27 -13.35 -3.58
CA GLY A 14 15.23 -12.69 -2.71
C GLY A 14 16.13 -11.72 -3.47
N SER A 15 16.26 -10.48 -2.99
CA SER A 15 17.22 -9.49 -3.50
C SER A 15 17.63 -8.52 -2.41
N GLY A 16 18.94 -8.30 -2.23
CA GLY A 16 19.47 -7.33 -1.26
C GLY A 16 19.07 -7.61 0.20
N GLY A 17 18.94 -8.88 0.60
CA GLY A 17 18.49 -9.26 1.95
C GLY A 17 16.99 -9.08 2.20
N GLN A 18 16.22 -8.74 1.17
CA GLN A 18 14.77 -8.53 1.21
C GLN A 18 14.05 -9.56 0.33
N TRP A 19 12.79 -9.86 0.67
CA TRP A 19 11.95 -10.80 -0.07
C TRP A 19 10.82 -10.06 -0.78
N TRP A 20 10.84 -10.09 -2.10
CA TRP A 20 9.89 -9.37 -2.95
C TRP A 20 8.89 -10.34 -3.58
N CYS A 21 7.65 -9.90 -3.76
CA CYS A 21 6.73 -10.62 -4.64
C CYS A 21 7.12 -10.37 -6.10
N PHE A 22 6.62 -11.21 -6.99
CA PHE A 22 6.86 -11.10 -8.43
C PHE A 22 6.40 -9.76 -9.05
N CYS A 23 5.50 -9.00 -8.40
CA CYS A 23 5.10 -7.66 -8.87
C CYS A 23 6.08 -6.55 -8.48
N HIS A 24 6.79 -6.70 -7.34
CA HIS A 24 7.72 -5.70 -6.82
C HIS A 24 9.18 -6.01 -7.17
N HIS A 25 9.47 -7.25 -7.56
CA HIS A 25 10.80 -7.62 -8.02
C HIS A 25 11.21 -6.75 -9.22
N GLU A 26 12.44 -6.23 -9.18
CA GLU A 26 13.03 -5.34 -10.19
C GLU A 26 12.27 -4.02 -10.44
N GLN A 27 11.33 -3.66 -9.56
CA GLN A 27 10.67 -2.35 -9.63
C GLN A 27 11.48 -1.31 -8.84
N PRO A 28 11.52 -0.05 -9.32
CA PRO A 28 12.14 1.02 -8.55
C PRO A 28 11.33 1.28 -7.27
N PRO A 29 11.98 1.65 -6.15
CA PRO A 29 11.30 1.94 -4.89
C PRO A 29 10.17 2.97 -5.00
N SER A 30 10.29 3.94 -5.93
CA SER A 30 9.28 4.96 -6.21
C SER A 30 7.94 4.39 -6.71
N SER A 31 7.95 3.19 -7.31
CA SER A 31 6.73 2.53 -7.80
C SER A 31 6.03 1.69 -6.73
N ASN A 32 6.69 1.40 -5.60
CA ASN A 32 6.19 0.43 -4.61
C ASN A 32 4.80 0.79 -4.09
N ALA A 33 4.57 2.07 -3.76
CA ALA A 33 3.28 2.54 -3.24
C ALA A 33 2.16 2.37 -4.27
N ALA A 34 2.39 2.78 -5.52
CA ALA A 34 1.39 2.66 -6.60
C ALA A 34 1.06 1.19 -6.90
N ILE A 35 2.07 0.31 -6.93
CA ILE A 35 1.88 -1.13 -7.12
C ILE A 35 1.09 -1.73 -5.96
N THR A 36 1.49 -1.44 -4.71
CA THR A 36 0.79 -1.95 -3.53
C THR A 36 -0.68 -1.50 -3.49
N LEU A 37 -0.96 -0.23 -3.82
CA LEU A 37 -2.32 0.29 -3.87
C LEU A 37 -3.15 -0.45 -4.93
N ALA A 38 -2.63 -0.60 -6.15
CA ALA A 38 -3.31 -1.32 -7.22
C ALA A 38 -3.58 -2.79 -6.85
N LEU A 39 -2.64 -3.46 -6.18
CA LEU A 39 -2.81 -4.83 -5.72
C LEU A 39 -3.90 -4.97 -4.63
N ARG A 40 -4.08 -3.94 -3.79
CA ARG A 40 -5.09 -3.92 -2.71
C ARG A 40 -6.48 -3.54 -3.21
N GLU A 41 -6.58 -2.57 -4.09
CA GLU A 41 -7.87 -2.02 -4.50
C GLU A 41 -8.43 -2.72 -5.74
N ARG A 42 -7.60 -2.88 -6.76
CA ARG A 42 -8.05 -3.37 -8.07
C ARG A 42 -7.88 -4.88 -8.23
N PHE A 43 -6.87 -5.46 -7.59
CA PHE A 43 -6.48 -6.85 -7.84
C PHE A 43 -6.53 -7.76 -6.61
N SER A 44 -7.19 -7.34 -5.53
CA SER A 44 -7.22 -8.09 -4.26
C SER A 44 -7.74 -9.52 -4.39
N THR A 45 -8.77 -9.74 -5.21
CA THR A 45 -9.32 -11.08 -5.49
C THR A 45 -8.30 -11.97 -6.21
N ILE A 46 -7.57 -11.41 -7.17
CA ILE A 46 -6.53 -12.15 -7.90
C ILE A 46 -5.36 -12.47 -6.96
N CYS A 47 -4.94 -11.51 -6.12
CA CYS A 47 -3.90 -11.73 -5.11
C CYS A 47 -4.26 -12.88 -4.16
N ARG A 48 -5.49 -12.90 -3.62
CA ARG A 48 -5.97 -13.97 -2.75
C ARG A 48 -5.97 -15.32 -3.46
N LEU A 49 -6.43 -15.36 -4.70
CA LEU A 49 -6.42 -16.59 -5.50
C LEU A 49 -4.99 -17.09 -5.76
N THR A 50 -4.05 -16.21 -6.11
CA THR A 50 -2.63 -16.55 -6.29
C THR A 50 -2.03 -17.14 -5.02
N ILE A 51 -2.32 -16.55 -3.85
CA ILE A 51 -1.85 -17.06 -2.55
C ILE A 51 -2.46 -18.42 -2.24
N ALA A 52 -3.77 -18.57 -2.44
CA ALA A 52 -4.48 -19.83 -2.22
C ALA A 52 -3.94 -20.96 -3.11
N LEU A 53 -3.67 -20.68 -4.38
CA LEU A 53 -3.08 -21.64 -5.33
C LEU A 53 -1.66 -22.03 -4.91
N ARG A 54 -0.83 -21.09 -4.43
CA ARG A 54 0.52 -21.38 -3.92
C ARG A 54 0.48 -22.22 -2.65
N GLY A 55 -0.45 -21.92 -1.75
CA GLY A 55 -0.67 -22.66 -0.51
C GLY A 55 -1.40 -24.00 -0.70
N ARG A 56 -1.99 -24.23 -1.88
CA ARG A 56 -2.90 -25.37 -2.16
C ARG A 56 -4.09 -25.43 -1.19
N ASP A 57 -4.58 -24.26 -0.80
CA ASP A 57 -5.73 -24.13 0.09
C ASP A 57 -7.02 -24.23 -0.74
N GLU A 58 -7.65 -25.41 -0.73
CA GLU A 58 -8.82 -25.71 -1.56
C GLU A 58 -10.02 -24.82 -1.25
N GLU A 59 -10.24 -24.48 0.02
CA GLU A 59 -11.36 -23.64 0.45
C GLU A 59 -11.12 -22.19 0.04
N ALA A 60 -9.91 -21.67 0.25
CA ALA A 60 -9.55 -20.33 -0.21
C ALA A 60 -9.58 -20.23 -1.75
N ILE A 61 -9.19 -21.28 -2.48
CA ILE A 61 -9.33 -21.37 -3.94
C ILE A 61 -10.81 -21.29 -4.32
N ARG A 62 -11.68 -22.07 -3.68
CA ARG A 62 -13.13 -22.10 -3.97
C ARG A 62 -13.77 -20.73 -3.76
N LEU A 63 -13.50 -20.08 -2.62
CA LEU A 63 -14.02 -18.75 -2.29
C LEU A 63 -13.49 -17.69 -3.28
N SER A 64 -12.17 -17.65 -3.51
CA SER A 64 -11.58 -16.68 -4.43
C SER A 64 -12.07 -16.86 -5.87
N ARG A 65 -12.38 -18.10 -6.29
CA ARG A 65 -13.00 -18.39 -7.58
C ARG A 65 -14.41 -17.84 -7.70
N GLN A 66 -15.20 -17.92 -6.63
CA GLN A 66 -16.55 -17.37 -6.61
C GLN A 66 -16.50 -15.85 -6.78
N GLU A 67 -15.61 -15.19 -6.06
CA GLU A 67 -15.42 -13.74 -6.16
C GLU A 67 -14.84 -13.32 -7.51
N LEU A 68 -13.95 -14.12 -8.10
CA LEU A 68 -13.37 -13.84 -9.41
C LEU A 68 -14.45 -13.72 -10.48
N ARG A 69 -15.59 -14.43 -10.36
CA ARG A 69 -16.71 -14.31 -11.31
C ARG A 69 -17.32 -12.90 -11.36
N GLY A 70 -17.22 -12.13 -10.28
CA GLY A 70 -17.66 -10.73 -10.22
C GLY A 70 -16.58 -9.72 -10.61
N HIS A 71 -15.36 -10.15 -10.86
CA HIS A 71 -14.24 -9.28 -11.25
C HIS A 71 -14.35 -8.88 -12.73
N PRO A 72 -13.98 -7.65 -13.14
CA PRO A 72 -14.06 -7.22 -14.54
C PRO A 72 -13.34 -8.15 -15.53
N ASN A 73 -12.19 -8.70 -15.13
CA ASN A 73 -11.41 -9.67 -15.92
C ASN A 73 -11.69 -11.13 -15.53
N GLY A 74 -12.79 -11.40 -14.82
CA GLY A 74 -13.09 -12.70 -14.21
C GLY A 74 -13.24 -13.82 -15.23
N HIS A 75 -13.90 -13.53 -16.35
CA HIS A 75 -14.10 -14.47 -17.45
C HIS A 75 -12.76 -14.94 -18.03
N ASP A 76 -11.87 -13.99 -18.32
CA ASP A 76 -10.59 -14.30 -18.95
C ASP A 76 -9.62 -14.97 -17.98
N LEU A 77 -9.70 -14.66 -16.69
CA LEU A 77 -8.84 -15.20 -15.64
C LEU A 77 -9.35 -16.51 -15.03
N ALA A 78 -10.57 -16.96 -15.37
CA ALA A 78 -11.09 -18.25 -14.91
C ALA A 78 -10.22 -19.41 -15.40
N PHE A 79 -10.17 -20.51 -14.63
CA PHE A 79 -9.42 -21.71 -15.01
C PHE A 79 -9.88 -22.26 -16.36
N ARG A 80 -8.91 -22.57 -17.22
CA ARG A 80 -9.11 -23.03 -18.59
C ARG A 80 -8.33 -24.33 -18.81
N ALA A 81 -9.02 -25.45 -18.96
CA ALA A 81 -8.38 -26.76 -19.06
C ALA A 81 -7.45 -26.88 -20.29
N ASP A 82 -7.82 -26.23 -21.40
CA ASP A 82 -7.05 -26.15 -22.64
C ASP A 82 -5.74 -25.37 -22.48
N ALA A 83 -5.79 -24.21 -21.82
CA ALA A 83 -4.67 -23.29 -21.70
C ALA A 83 -3.78 -23.59 -20.47
N ASP A 84 -4.40 -23.83 -19.32
CA ASP A 84 -3.71 -23.93 -18.04
C ASP A 84 -3.18 -25.34 -17.77
N LYS A 85 -3.88 -26.37 -18.28
CA LYS A 85 -3.64 -27.82 -18.04
C LYS A 85 -3.78 -28.27 -16.58
N ASN A 86 -3.31 -27.47 -15.62
CA ASN A 86 -3.34 -27.73 -14.19
C ASN A 86 -3.32 -26.42 -13.37
N ALA A 87 -3.40 -26.53 -12.05
CA ALA A 87 -3.42 -25.38 -11.14
C ALA A 87 -2.15 -24.50 -11.23
N TYR A 88 -1.00 -25.09 -11.57
CA TYR A 88 0.26 -24.36 -11.73
C TYR A 88 0.28 -23.51 -13.00
N GLY A 89 -0.21 -24.03 -14.13
CA GLY A 89 -0.35 -23.22 -15.35
C GLY A 89 -1.32 -22.05 -15.16
N TRP A 90 -2.39 -22.28 -14.40
CA TRP A 90 -3.31 -21.21 -14.02
C TRP A 90 -2.66 -20.16 -13.13
N LEU A 91 -1.91 -20.59 -12.11
CA LEU A 91 -1.13 -19.70 -11.25
C LEU A 91 -0.19 -18.80 -12.08
N LEU A 92 0.59 -19.38 -13.00
CA LEU A 92 1.50 -18.61 -13.86
C LEU A 92 0.77 -17.56 -14.69
N ARG A 93 -0.43 -17.89 -15.21
CA ARG A 93 -1.23 -16.95 -15.98
C ARG A 93 -1.76 -15.80 -15.13
N LEU A 94 -2.18 -16.06 -13.90
CA LEU A 94 -2.59 -15.02 -12.94
C LEU A 94 -1.43 -14.11 -12.56
N GLU A 95 -0.25 -14.69 -12.31
CA GLU A 95 0.96 -13.92 -11.99
C GLU A 95 1.39 -13.04 -13.15
N ARG A 96 1.38 -13.58 -14.38
CA ARG A 96 1.67 -12.80 -15.58
C ARG A 96 0.68 -11.64 -15.75
N PHE A 97 -0.62 -11.88 -15.57
CA PHE A 97 -1.62 -10.84 -15.62
C PHE A 97 -1.32 -9.70 -14.63
N LEU A 98 -0.98 -10.04 -13.38
CA LEU A 98 -0.64 -9.05 -12.36
C LEU A 98 0.61 -8.26 -12.74
N ILE A 99 1.68 -8.93 -13.20
CA ILE A 99 2.92 -8.27 -13.65
C ILE A 99 2.63 -7.28 -14.76
N GLU A 100 1.90 -7.69 -15.80
CA GLU A 100 1.56 -6.84 -16.94
C GLU A 100 0.84 -5.57 -16.47
N HIS A 101 -0.12 -5.71 -15.55
CA HIS A 101 -0.96 -4.60 -15.08
C HIS A 101 -0.34 -3.74 -13.97
N THR A 102 0.76 -4.19 -13.35
CA THR A 102 1.50 -3.40 -12.36
C THR A 102 2.82 -2.86 -12.88
N SER A 103 3.39 -3.44 -13.94
CA SER A 103 4.72 -3.10 -14.45
C SER A 103 4.86 -1.62 -14.83
N ALA A 104 3.84 -1.00 -15.41
CA ALA A 104 3.88 0.41 -15.81
C ALA A 104 3.62 1.41 -14.67
N LEU A 105 3.18 0.94 -13.49
CA LEU A 105 2.81 1.82 -12.40
C LEU A 105 4.04 2.53 -11.82
N GLY A 106 3.92 3.84 -11.60
CA GLY A 106 4.97 4.65 -10.97
C GLY A 106 6.20 4.94 -11.85
N ARG A 107 6.24 4.47 -13.10
CA ARG A 107 7.34 4.80 -14.05
C ARG A 107 7.19 6.17 -14.71
N GLY A 108 6.05 6.83 -14.55
CA GLY A 108 5.71 8.09 -15.22
C GLY A 108 5.33 9.25 -14.31
N ALA A 109 5.34 9.07 -12.98
CA ALA A 109 5.26 10.23 -12.11
C ALA A 109 6.67 10.85 -12.08
N PRO A 110 6.88 12.11 -12.53
CA PRO A 110 8.05 12.84 -12.04
C PRO A 110 7.99 12.70 -10.53
N ALA A 111 9.12 12.40 -9.90
CA ALA A 111 9.20 12.37 -8.44
C ALA A 111 8.57 13.67 -7.95
N HIS A 112 7.31 13.62 -7.54
CA HIS A 112 6.71 14.67 -6.77
C HIS A 112 7.53 14.53 -5.51
N ARG A 113 8.57 15.36 -5.39
CA ARG A 113 9.15 15.70 -4.10
C ARG A 113 7.93 15.94 -3.24
N GLU A 114 7.65 15.02 -2.33
CA GLU A 114 6.94 15.41 -1.14
C GLU A 114 7.73 16.62 -0.65
N PRO A 115 7.13 17.83 -0.58
CA PRO A 115 7.80 18.88 0.13
C PRO A 115 7.96 18.31 1.53
N VAL A 116 9.20 17.98 1.89
CA VAL A 116 9.57 17.74 3.28
C VAL A 116 8.99 18.94 3.99
N GLY A 117 7.93 18.71 4.76
CA GLY A 117 7.22 19.77 5.45
C GLY A 117 8.24 20.48 6.30
N GLY A 118 8.76 21.60 5.79
CA GLY A 118 9.50 22.54 6.58
C GLY A 118 8.54 22.96 7.67
N VAL A 119 8.76 22.46 8.88
CA VAL A 119 8.12 23.01 10.07
C VAL A 119 8.60 24.46 10.14
N ILE A 120 7.80 25.34 9.56
CA ILE A 120 7.95 26.79 9.67
C ILE A 120 6.68 27.28 10.36
N GLY A 121 6.81 27.58 11.65
CA GLY A 121 5.86 28.40 12.40
C GLY A 121 5.79 28.08 13.89
N PRO A 122 5.75 29.07 14.81
CA PRO A 122 6.25 30.44 14.73
C PRO A 122 7.33 30.72 15.79
N THR A 123 8.50 31.21 15.39
CA THR A 123 9.47 31.83 16.29
C THR A 123 9.12 33.31 16.47
N HIS A 124 7.99 33.58 17.15
CA HIS A 124 7.71 34.90 17.71
C HIS A 124 7.11 34.74 19.11
N ILE A 125 7.97 34.63 20.12
CA ILE A 125 7.65 35.25 21.42
C ILE A 125 7.86 36.74 21.19
N SER A 126 6.79 37.42 20.77
CA SER A 126 6.72 38.87 20.83
C SER A 126 6.60 39.26 22.30
N GLY A 127 7.42 40.22 22.71
CA GLY A 127 7.76 40.51 24.10
C GLY A 127 6.59 40.68 25.06
N TYR A 128 6.70 40.03 26.21
CA TYR A 128 6.02 40.44 27.43
C TYR A 128 7.09 40.91 28.42
N MET A 129 7.11 42.21 28.66
CA MET A 129 7.79 42.92 29.76
C MET A 129 6.75 43.91 30.33
N PRO A 130 6.88 44.31 31.60
CA PRO A 130 5.89 44.13 32.66
C PRO A 130 4.97 45.34 32.84
N ASP A 131 3.77 45.12 33.38
CA ASP A 131 2.97 46.20 33.96
C ASP A 131 3.35 46.37 35.43
N THR A 132 4.22 47.34 35.69
CA THR A 132 4.25 48.05 36.96
C THR A 132 3.19 49.15 36.89
N GLU A 133 2.13 49.07 37.69
CA GLU A 133 1.75 50.14 38.62
C GLU A 133 0.45 49.86 39.41
N ARG A 134 0.58 50.02 40.73
CA ARG A 134 -0.35 50.70 41.65
C ARG A 134 -1.69 50.04 41.98
N ARG A 135 -1.76 49.52 43.20
CA ARG A 135 -2.98 49.53 44.01
C ARG A 135 -2.65 50.11 45.39
N GLU A 136 -2.67 51.45 45.46
CA GLU A 136 -2.95 52.14 46.71
C GLU A 136 -4.46 52.14 46.85
N ASP A 137 -4.98 51.47 47.87
CA ASP A 137 -6.28 51.80 48.45
C ASP A 137 -6.14 51.66 49.97
N ALA A 138 -6.13 52.80 50.62
CA ALA A 138 -6.28 52.95 52.05
C ALA A 138 -7.64 52.41 52.49
N ASN A 139 -7.70 51.76 53.65
CA ASN A 139 -8.89 51.79 54.47
C ASN A 139 -8.49 51.85 55.95
N GLU A 140 -8.46 53.07 56.47
CA GLU A 140 -8.64 53.38 57.88
C GLU A 140 -10.13 53.74 58.05
N VAL A 141 -10.84 53.10 58.99
CA VAL A 141 -11.78 53.71 59.96
C VAL A 141 -12.44 52.61 60.81
N VAL A 142 -12.02 52.59 62.07
CA VAL A 142 -12.79 52.50 63.33
C VAL A 142 -14.30 52.22 63.25
N ALA A 143 -14.73 51.21 64.00
CA ALA A 143 -15.93 51.26 64.86
C ALA A 143 -15.65 50.43 66.13
#